data_AF-A0A0S7Z5J2-F1
#
_entry.id   AF-A0A0S7Z5J2-F1
#
_cell.length_a   1.000
_cell.length_b   1.000
_cell.length_c   1.000
_cell.angle_alpha   90.00
_cell.angle_beta   90.00
_cell.angle_gamma   90.00
#
_symmetry.space_group_name_H-M   'P 1'
#
loop_
_entity.id
_entity.type
_entity.pdbx_description
1 polymer ?
#
loop_
_entity_poly.entity_id
_entity_poly.type
_entity_poly.pdbx_seq_one_letter_code
_entity_poly.pdbx_strand_id
1 'polypeptide(L)'
;MRTALFLPVLLVLSGCGLLTPTYERCDETPPYAAAREIPPLRVTEGLDSPNTRNALRIPEVTIPEKPTDGRCIDVPPSYSGGGEPSRR
;
A
#
# COMPACT_ATOMS: atom_id res chain seq x y z
N MET A 1 -24.47 -15.82 -38.82
CA MET A 1 -23.10 -15.47 -39.27
C MET A 1 -22.69 -14.03 -38.97
N ARG A 2 -23.60 -13.05 -38.81
CA ARG A 2 -23.25 -11.63 -38.53
C ARG A 2 -22.69 -11.38 -37.12
N THR A 3 -23.03 -12.23 -36.15
CA THR A 3 -22.60 -12.07 -34.74
C THR A 3 -21.18 -12.53 -34.46
N ALA A 4 -20.60 -13.38 -35.32
CA ALA A 4 -19.25 -13.92 -35.13
C ALA A 4 -18.14 -12.86 -35.26
N LEU A 5 -18.41 -11.77 -35.98
CA LEU A 5 -17.46 -10.66 -36.19
C LEU A 5 -17.45 -9.63 -35.04
N PHE A 6 -18.50 -9.59 -34.20
CA PHE A 6 -18.58 -8.60 -33.12
C PHE A 6 -17.75 -8.98 -31.89
N LEU A 7 -17.59 -10.27 -31.63
CA LEU A 7 -16.87 -10.77 -30.46
C LEU A 7 -15.37 -10.43 -30.44
N PRO A 8 -14.61 -10.57 -31.54
CA PRO A 8 -13.21 -10.12 -31.56
C PRO A 8 -13.09 -8.58 -31.53
N VAL A 9 -14.04 -7.86 -32.12
CA VAL A 9 -14.05 -6.38 -32.12
C VAL A 9 -14.22 -5.84 -30.69
N LEU A 10 -15.13 -6.41 -29.91
CA LEU A 10 -15.32 -6.02 -28.51
C LEU A 10 -14.08 -6.31 -27.65
N LEU A 11 -13.32 -7.37 -27.96
CA LEU A 11 -12.10 -7.74 -27.25
C LEU A 11 -10.91 -6.82 -27.60
N VAL A 12 -10.86 -6.29 -28.83
CA VAL A 12 -9.87 -5.26 -29.19
C VAL A 12 -10.25 -3.89 -28.61
N LEU A 13 -11.55 -3.61 -28.42
CA LEU A 13 -12.02 -2.39 -27.76
C LEU A 13 -11.94 -2.45 -26.22
N SER A 14 -11.76 -3.63 -25.60
CA SER A 14 -11.47 -3.71 -24.17
C SER A 14 -10.03 -3.27 -23.91
N GLY A 15 -9.87 -2.03 -23.45
CA GLY A 15 -8.55 -1.49 -23.07
C GLY A 15 -7.87 -2.28 -21.96
N CYS A 16 -6.55 -2.12 -21.82
CA CYS A 16 -5.69 -2.82 -20.85
C CYS A 16 -6.04 -2.64 -19.36
N GLY A 17 -7.08 -1.86 -19.04
CA GLY A 17 -7.60 -1.65 -17.68
C GLY A 17 -8.54 -2.74 -17.16
N LEU A 18 -9.06 -3.61 -18.04
CA LEU A 18 -10.01 -4.67 -17.65
C LEU A 18 -9.34 -5.88 -17.00
N LEU A 19 -8.05 -6.10 -17.28
CA LEU A 19 -7.27 -7.23 -16.77
C LEU A 19 -6.22 -6.81 -15.74
N THR A 20 -5.98 -5.51 -15.58
CA THR A 20 -5.10 -5.00 -14.53
C THR A 20 -5.93 -4.79 -13.26
N PRO A 21 -5.52 -5.34 -12.10
CA PRO A 21 -6.16 -5.00 -10.85
C PRO A 21 -6.02 -3.49 -10.64
N THR A 22 -7.16 -2.80 -10.57
CA THR A 22 -7.22 -1.34 -10.39
C THR A 22 -6.81 -0.90 -8.99
N TYR A 23 -6.51 -1.85 -8.10
CA TYR A 23 -6.16 -1.63 -6.70
C TYR A 23 -5.22 -2.75 -6.23
N GLU A 24 -4.14 -2.37 -5.55
CA GLU A 24 -3.48 -3.24 -4.57
C GLU A 24 -4.55 -3.65 -3.55
N ARG A 25 -4.73 -4.95 -3.29
CA ARG A 25 -5.68 -5.40 -2.28
C ARG A 25 -5.20 -4.92 -0.91
N CYS A 26 -5.81 -3.87 -0.42
CA CYS A 26 -5.54 -3.30 0.92
C CYS A 26 -5.74 -4.31 2.06
N ASP A 27 -6.48 -5.38 1.80
CA ASP A 27 -6.76 -6.48 2.73
C ASP A 27 -5.76 -7.62 2.61
N GLU A 28 -4.81 -7.53 1.68
CA GLU A 28 -3.72 -8.48 1.58
C GLU A 28 -2.71 -8.18 2.68
N THR A 29 -2.53 -9.15 3.57
CA THR A 29 -1.53 -9.06 4.63
C THR A 29 -0.15 -8.91 3.99
N PRO A 30 0.57 -7.81 4.20
CA PRO A 30 1.86 -7.62 3.58
C PRO A 30 2.85 -8.66 4.12
N PRO A 31 3.89 -9.04 3.35
CA PRO A 31 4.82 -10.08 3.76
C PRO A 31 5.57 -9.75 5.06
N TYR A 32 5.73 -8.45 5.37
CA TYR A 32 6.37 -7.99 6.61
C TYR A 32 5.44 -7.98 7.83
N ALA A 33 4.11 -8.10 7.68
CA ALA A 33 3.20 -8.10 8.84
C ALA A 33 3.33 -9.34 9.72
N ALA A 34 3.92 -10.42 9.20
CA ALA A 34 4.26 -11.61 9.99
C ALA A 34 5.63 -11.51 10.70
N ALA A 35 6.35 -10.40 10.53
CA ALA A 35 7.64 -10.20 11.18
C ALA A 35 7.45 -10.12 12.70
N ARG A 36 8.36 -10.79 13.42
CA ARG A 36 8.38 -10.74 14.89
C ARG A 36 9.26 -9.59 15.34
N GLU A 37 8.86 -8.94 16.43
CA GLU A 37 9.71 -7.96 17.10
C GLU A 37 10.96 -8.65 17.66
N ILE A 38 12.13 -8.06 17.41
CA ILE A 38 13.42 -8.58 17.88
C ILE A 38 13.79 -7.83 19.16
N PRO A 39 13.99 -8.52 20.30
CA PRO A 39 14.34 -7.85 21.54
C PRO A 39 15.75 -7.24 21.48
N PRO A 40 16.04 -6.24 22.33
CA PRO A 40 17.37 -5.67 22.45
C PRO A 40 18.44 -6.72 22.78
N LEU A 41 19.66 -6.51 22.26
CA LEU A 41 20.80 -7.38 22.50
C LEU A 41 21.15 -7.41 24.00
N ARG A 42 21.42 -8.62 24.52
CA ARG A 42 21.94 -8.81 25.88
C ARG A 42 23.47 -8.73 25.86
N VAL A 43 24.03 -7.85 26.69
CA VAL A 43 25.48 -7.68 26.83
C VAL A 43 25.96 -8.53 28.00
N THR A 44 26.98 -9.36 27.79
CA THR A 44 27.60 -10.17 28.84
C THR A 44 28.53 -9.32 29.71
N GLU A 45 28.79 -9.75 30.94
CA GLU A 45 29.71 -9.04 31.83
C GLU A 45 31.10 -8.87 31.21
N GLY A 46 31.70 -7.69 31.38
CA GLY A 46 33.02 -7.35 30.86
C GLY A 46 33.06 -6.91 29.40
N LEU A 47 31.93 -6.87 28.68
CA LEU A 47 31.84 -6.35 27.31
C LEU A 47 31.14 -4.98 27.28
N ASP A 48 31.62 -4.11 26.39
CA ASP A 48 30.97 -2.83 26.12
C ASP A 48 29.67 -3.02 25.34
N SER A 49 28.69 -2.15 25.63
CA SER A 49 27.40 -2.12 24.92
C SER A 49 27.59 -1.66 23.46
N PRO A 50 26.81 -2.20 22.50
CA PRO A 50 26.86 -1.74 21.12
C PRO A 50 26.52 -0.25 21.02
N ASN A 51 27.26 0.46 20.16
CA ASN A 51 27.04 1.88 19.92
C ASN A 51 25.71 2.09 19.18
N THR A 52 24.71 2.65 19.86
CA THR A 52 23.38 2.93 19.31
C THR A 52 23.16 4.40 18.92
N ARG A 53 24.21 5.23 18.84
CA ARG A 53 24.07 6.67 18.55
C ARG A 53 23.44 6.97 17.18
N ASN A 54 23.73 6.13 16.19
CA ASN A 54 23.18 6.24 14.84
C ASN A 54 22.14 5.15 14.54
N ALA A 55 21.58 4.52 15.58
CA ALA A 55 20.57 3.49 15.39
C ALA A 55 19.23 4.13 14.97
N LEU A 56 18.51 3.47 14.06
CA LEU A 56 17.14 3.84 13.74
C LEU A 56 16.26 3.57 14.97
N ARG A 57 15.69 4.63 15.55
CA ARG A 57 14.75 4.55 16.66
C ARG A 57 13.34 4.38 16.08
N ILE A 58 12.75 3.21 16.27
CA ILE A 58 11.34 2.98 15.94
C ILE A 58 10.52 3.43 17.17
N PRO A 59 9.63 4.43 17.04
CA PRO A 59 8.78 4.87 18.14
C PRO A 59 7.69 3.83 18.43
N GLU A 60 7.22 3.81 19.67
CA GLU A 60 6.11 2.95 20.07
C GLU A 60 4.79 3.46 19.44
N VAL A 61 4.04 2.55 18.82
CA VAL A 61 2.78 2.88 18.14
C VAL A 61 1.62 2.53 19.08
N THR A 62 0.93 3.56 19.59
CA THR A 62 -0.21 3.39 20.50
C THR A 62 -1.56 3.25 19.77
N ILE A 63 -1.57 3.49 18.45
CA ILE A 63 -2.78 3.61 17.64
C ILE A 63 -2.87 2.39 16.72
N PRO A 64 -4.04 1.76 16.54
CA PRO A 64 -4.19 0.69 15.56
C PRO A 64 -3.86 1.19 14.15
N GLU A 65 -3.07 0.38 13.43
CA GLU A 65 -2.44 0.75 12.15
C GLU A 65 -3.43 0.90 10.98
N LYS A 66 -4.64 0.33 11.08
CA LYS A 66 -5.63 0.38 10.00
C LYS A 66 -7.06 0.64 10.53
N PRO A 67 -7.83 1.55 9.90
CA PRO A 67 -9.27 1.63 10.09
C PRO A 67 -9.96 0.33 9.64
N THR A 68 -10.99 -0.11 10.38
CA THR A 68 -11.70 -1.38 10.15
C THR A 68 -12.37 -1.48 8.77
N ASP A 69 -12.53 -0.37 8.05
CA ASP A 69 -13.35 -0.27 6.85
C ASP A 69 -12.68 -0.79 5.55
N GLY A 70 -11.47 -1.36 5.63
CA GLY A 70 -10.82 -2.09 4.52
C GLY A 70 -10.33 -1.24 3.33
N ARG A 71 -10.75 0.02 3.22
CA ARG A 71 -10.36 0.96 2.15
C ARG A 71 -8.98 1.54 2.42
N CYS A 72 -8.02 1.40 1.49
CA CYS A 72 -6.74 2.11 1.55
C CYS A 72 -7.00 3.62 1.58
N ILE A 73 -6.43 4.30 2.57
CA ILE A 73 -6.42 5.78 2.61
C ILE A 73 -5.39 6.36 1.62
N ASP A 74 -4.46 5.53 1.11
CA ASP A 74 -3.43 5.92 0.12
C ASP A 74 -3.93 6.00 -1.33
N VAL A 75 -5.21 5.73 -1.59
CA VAL A 75 -5.80 6.10 -2.89
C VAL A 75 -5.98 7.61 -2.87
N PRO A 76 -5.21 8.39 -3.65
CA PRO A 76 -5.40 9.84 -3.68
C PRO A 76 -6.86 10.11 -4.08
N PRO A 77 -7.57 11.02 -3.38
CA PRO A 77 -8.93 11.35 -3.75
C PRO A 77 -8.95 11.83 -5.19
N SER A 78 -9.95 11.42 -5.97
CA SER A 78 -10.07 11.88 -7.35
C SER A 78 -10.38 13.38 -7.36
N TYR A 79 -9.44 14.21 -7.80
CA TYR A 79 -9.63 15.65 -8.01
C TYR A 79 -10.54 15.99 -9.21
N SER A 80 -11.19 15.00 -9.82
CA SER A 80 -12.15 15.20 -10.91
C SER A 80 -13.50 15.67 -10.36
N GLY A 81 -13.51 16.88 -9.82
CA GLY A 81 -14.68 17.51 -9.22
C GLY A 81 -14.35 18.93 -8.77
N GLY A 82 -13.89 19.79 -9.68
CA GLY A 82 -13.64 21.19 -9.37
C GLY A 82 -12.58 21.85 -10.23
N GLY A 83 -12.77 21.86 -11.55
CA GLY A 83 -12.19 22.92 -12.36
C GLY A 83 -12.92 24.23 -12.03
N GLU A 84 -12.64 24.83 -10.87
CA GLU A 84 -12.91 26.25 -10.67
C GLU A 84 -11.78 27.01 -11.37
N PRO A 85 -12.06 27.90 -12.33
CA PRO A 85 -11.01 28.65 -12.99
C PRO A 85 -10.41 29.63 -11.97
N SER A 86 -9.14 29.39 -11.63
CA SER A 86 -8.31 30.34 -10.91
C SER A 86 -8.26 31.65 -11.70
N ARG A 87 -9.07 32.63 -11.29
CA ARG A 87 -8.85 34.04 -11.67
C ARG A 87 -7.61 34.52 -10.92
N ARG A 88 -6.49 34.65 -11.63
CA ARG A 88 -5.54 35.72 -11.39
C ARG A 88 -4.73 36.04 -12.62
#